data_AF-H3HD90-F1
#
_entry.id   AF-H3HD90-F1
#
_cell.length_a   1.000
_cell.length_b   1.000
_cell.length_c   1.000
_cell.angle_alpha   90.00
_cell.angle_beta   90.00
_cell.angle_gamma   90.00
#
_symmetry.space_group_name_H-M   'P 1'
#
loop_
_entity.id
_entity.type
_entity.pdbx_description
1 polymer ?
#
loop_
_entity_poly.entity_id
_entity_poly.type
_entity_poly.pdbx_seq_one_letter_code
_entity_poly.pdbx_strand_id
1 'polypeptide(L)'
;MCSSTTSAYSAAKRHSQASKRRETSVILIQKLVRQYEAQHIARLFREALNIVQAGYDRLAREDHAAVYLQRRYRGYATRMAYWVHRLQVDEHRRLQSKKAVVIQSAARRWLAKRYVRRVREQRRLAELKEAYIRERKRKEEERLWKERYDREQMELCVQRAQEAANQLREARREADLARVKAEAAEYRAKELAAEREIETLLKTPTTKKPATNGGDGKHVEEEEEKDPWMQLTDEYGNESSWDPPPPRTKKVKTSPEEEEGKDVPSEEEKNAPTEEEKDVPSEGDKSAEEGKPKEIDPLEEVLREGKCIKCQLVPSTKRCLDCKDTKRAFYCTACFREHTRSPTEENSSIPSNVKHDFEVVPRAAVARCESGMECRVDEDNPSRDQAASTANHASPMTTRRLRSSDMWIKPCAFVAELCCAVTVDTFSLKRRSMQHTWTVLDVLRDLLERETDRFCVECDVRASSRLCNLCGDGFCDGCFDRTHAKGAKRRHTWLPWDEKATVYFNVETKESTSERPNVLLSGEERHRLELAEREQLQRRRQVELESEVVKLKEQLRGLQAQDRPASPARTPTANSDDSRPNAKRQRIAEDLAERVRAEKHPVGSPVFQQAMIHELAVLAVTSPQLNKPK
;
A
#
# COMPACT_ATOMS: atom_id res chain seq x y z
N MET A 1 -66.48 119.96 89.45
CA MET A 1 -66.49 119.35 88.10
C MET A 1 -65.81 117.98 88.14
N CYS A 2 -66.36 116.98 88.85
CA CYS A 2 -65.59 115.78 89.24
C CYS A 2 -66.24 114.43 88.85
N SER A 3 -67.15 114.42 87.88
CA SER A 3 -67.93 113.22 87.49
C SER A 3 -67.68 112.75 86.05
N SER A 4 -66.89 113.48 85.27
CA SER A 4 -66.75 113.26 83.81
C SER A 4 -65.68 112.25 83.42
N THR A 5 -64.72 111.96 84.31
CA THR A 5 -63.47 111.25 83.97
C THR A 5 -63.56 109.72 84.05
N THR A 6 -64.39 109.17 84.93
CA THR A 6 -64.56 107.71 85.11
C THR A 6 -65.25 107.05 83.90
N SER A 7 -66.16 107.77 83.23
CA SER A 7 -66.84 107.29 82.02
C SER A 7 -65.84 106.99 80.89
N ALA A 8 -64.92 107.92 80.62
CA ALA A 8 -63.91 107.80 79.56
C ALA A 8 -62.99 106.58 79.75
N TYR A 9 -62.55 106.30 80.98
CA TYR A 9 -61.73 105.11 81.29
C TYR A 9 -62.48 103.80 81.02
N SER A 10 -63.79 103.75 81.31
CA SER A 10 -64.64 102.59 81.01
C SER A 10 -64.82 102.37 79.50
N ALA A 11 -64.82 103.44 78.70
CA ALA A 11 -64.88 103.36 77.24
C ALA A 11 -63.53 102.88 76.69
N ALA A 12 -62.41 103.48 77.12
CA ALA A 12 -61.06 103.08 76.70
C ALA A 12 -60.77 101.60 76.99
N LYS A 13 -61.16 101.09 78.17
CA LYS A 13 -61.01 99.66 78.52
C LYS A 13 -61.85 98.74 77.62
N ARG A 14 -63.06 99.17 77.23
CA ARG A 14 -63.92 98.45 76.26
C ARG A 14 -63.35 98.48 74.84
N HIS A 15 -62.81 99.62 74.37
CA HIS A 15 -62.11 99.71 73.10
C HIS A 15 -60.84 98.85 73.06
N SER A 16 -60.05 98.82 74.16
CA SER A 16 -58.87 97.95 74.26
C SER A 16 -59.24 96.46 74.22
N GLN A 17 -60.29 96.04 74.93
CA GLN A 17 -60.80 94.66 74.84
C GLN A 17 -61.38 94.33 73.46
N ALA A 18 -62.05 95.29 72.80
CA ALA A 18 -62.54 95.12 71.43
C ALA A 18 -61.38 95.00 70.41
N SER A 19 -60.31 95.76 70.58
CA SER A 19 -59.08 95.63 69.78
C SER A 19 -58.47 94.24 69.95
N LYS A 20 -58.22 93.82 71.19
CA LYS A 20 -57.69 92.47 71.49
C LYS A 20 -58.57 91.34 70.95
N ARG A 21 -59.89 91.50 70.97
CA ARG A 21 -60.82 90.56 70.32
C ARG A 21 -60.63 90.54 68.80
N ARG A 22 -60.58 91.71 68.14
CA ARG A 22 -60.30 91.82 66.70
C ARG A 22 -58.94 91.23 66.31
N GLU A 23 -57.89 91.53 67.07
CA GLU A 23 -56.54 90.96 66.91
C GLU A 23 -56.57 89.43 67.00
N THR A 24 -57.20 88.86 68.03
CA THR A 24 -57.31 87.39 68.16
C THR A 24 -58.18 86.76 67.05
N SER A 25 -59.24 87.43 66.60
CA SER A 25 -60.04 86.98 65.45
C SER A 25 -59.23 87.00 64.15
N VAL A 26 -58.44 88.06 63.90
CA VAL A 26 -57.56 88.15 62.73
C VAL A 26 -56.49 87.07 62.76
N ILE A 27 -55.86 86.82 63.92
CA ILE A 27 -54.87 85.73 64.08
C ILE A 27 -55.53 84.36 63.84
N LEU A 28 -56.77 84.15 64.31
CA LEU A 28 -57.50 82.89 64.09
C LEU A 28 -57.88 82.70 62.61
N ILE A 29 -58.35 83.75 61.93
CA ILE A 29 -58.63 83.73 60.48
C ILE A 29 -57.34 83.46 59.70
N GLN A 30 -56.23 84.14 60.01
CA GLN A 30 -54.92 83.89 59.37
C GLN A 30 -54.42 82.46 59.60
N LYS A 31 -54.66 81.87 60.78
CA LYS A 31 -54.36 80.45 61.04
C LYS A 31 -55.21 79.51 60.19
N LEU A 32 -56.51 79.75 60.08
CA LEU A 32 -57.42 78.94 59.25
C LEU A 32 -57.10 79.05 57.76
N VAL A 33 -56.79 80.26 57.26
CA VAL A 33 -56.37 80.47 55.87
C VAL A 33 -55.07 79.71 55.58
N ARG A 34 -54.03 79.88 56.41
CA ARG A 34 -52.76 79.14 56.25
C ARG A 34 -52.93 77.63 56.37
N GLN A 35 -53.84 77.16 57.23
CA GLN A 35 -54.16 75.73 57.35
C GLN A 35 -54.86 75.21 56.09
N TYR A 36 -55.81 75.96 55.53
CA TYR A 36 -56.48 75.61 54.27
C TYR A 36 -55.51 75.63 53.09
N GLU A 37 -54.67 76.65 52.97
CA GLU A 37 -53.59 76.74 51.98
C GLU A 37 -52.63 75.54 52.09
N ALA A 38 -52.16 75.20 53.28
CA ALA A 38 -51.30 74.05 53.51
C ALA A 38 -51.98 72.72 53.17
N GLN A 39 -53.27 72.54 53.51
CA GLN A 39 -54.05 71.36 53.14
C GLN A 39 -54.27 71.25 51.62
N HIS A 40 -54.53 72.37 50.95
CA HIS A 40 -54.71 72.45 49.50
C HIS A 40 -53.39 72.15 48.76
N ILE A 41 -52.28 72.77 49.18
CA ILE A 41 -50.93 72.50 48.66
C ILE A 41 -50.56 71.02 48.87
N ALA A 42 -50.77 70.48 50.08
CA ALA A 42 -50.50 69.06 50.36
C ALA A 42 -51.39 68.10 49.55
N ARG A 43 -52.61 68.51 49.18
CA ARG A 43 -53.47 67.76 48.25
C ARG A 43 -52.89 67.78 46.83
N LEU A 44 -52.53 68.95 46.30
CA LEU A 44 -51.92 69.08 44.97
C LEU A 44 -50.60 68.30 44.87
N PHE A 45 -49.76 68.30 45.91
CA PHE A 45 -48.55 67.47 45.95
C PHE A 45 -48.85 65.97 45.90
N ARG A 46 -49.89 65.48 46.57
CA ARG A 46 -50.31 64.07 46.47
C ARG A 46 -50.85 63.73 45.08
N GLU A 47 -51.64 64.63 44.47
CA GLU A 47 -52.14 64.46 43.10
C GLU A 47 -50.98 64.41 42.09
N ALA A 48 -49.99 65.31 42.22
CA ALA A 48 -48.78 65.31 41.39
C ALA A 48 -47.93 64.04 41.58
N LEU A 49 -47.70 63.59 42.82
CA LEU A 49 -46.97 62.35 43.10
C LEU A 49 -47.69 61.12 42.53
N ASN A 50 -49.02 61.06 42.59
CA ASN A 50 -49.80 59.98 41.99
C ASN A 50 -49.67 59.96 40.46
N ILE A 51 -49.64 61.13 39.80
CA ILE A 51 -49.41 61.23 38.35
C ILE A 51 -48.00 60.74 37.98
N VAL A 52 -46.98 61.14 38.74
CA VAL A 52 -45.59 60.70 38.55
C VAL A 52 -45.46 59.18 38.76
N GLN A 53 -46.06 58.62 39.81
CA GLN A 53 -46.06 57.17 40.07
C GLN A 53 -46.77 56.41 38.94
N ALA A 54 -47.95 56.86 38.49
CA ALA A 54 -48.66 56.24 37.37
C ALA A 54 -47.86 56.29 36.05
N GLY A 55 -47.01 57.32 35.87
CA GLY A 55 -46.02 57.41 34.80
C GLY A 55 -44.93 56.35 34.90
N TYR A 56 -44.30 56.19 36.07
CA TYR A 56 -43.34 55.11 36.31
C TYR A 56 -43.95 53.72 36.15
N ASP A 57 -45.16 53.50 36.65
CA ASP A 57 -45.88 52.23 36.51
C ASP A 57 -46.19 51.90 35.04
N ARG A 58 -46.45 52.92 34.21
CA ARG A 58 -46.62 52.76 32.76
C ARG A 58 -45.28 52.37 32.12
N LEU A 59 -44.21 53.10 32.39
CA LEU A 59 -42.89 52.82 31.82
C LEU A 59 -42.41 51.40 32.20
N ALA A 60 -42.60 50.99 33.46
CA ALA A 60 -42.27 49.65 33.93
C ALA A 60 -43.06 48.55 33.18
N ARG A 61 -44.34 48.78 32.85
CA ARG A 61 -45.13 47.85 32.01
C ARG A 61 -44.60 47.79 30.57
N GLU A 62 -44.20 48.92 30.00
CA GLU A 62 -43.64 49.02 28.66
C GLU A 62 -42.25 48.32 28.59
N ASP A 63 -41.38 48.51 29.60
CA ASP A 63 -40.11 47.79 29.76
C ASP A 63 -40.31 46.27 29.93
N HIS A 64 -41.26 45.84 30.78
CA HIS A 64 -41.58 44.42 30.95
C HIS A 64 -42.06 43.77 29.65
N ALA A 65 -42.87 44.48 28.84
CA ALA A 65 -43.28 44.02 27.52
C ALA A 65 -42.10 43.93 26.54
N ALA A 66 -41.21 44.92 26.53
CA ALA A 66 -40.00 44.92 25.71
C ALA A 66 -39.07 43.74 26.07
N VAL A 67 -38.82 43.50 27.37
CA VAL A 67 -38.02 42.36 27.86
C VAL A 67 -38.66 41.02 27.50
N TYR A 68 -39.99 40.88 27.60
CA TYR A 68 -40.70 39.69 27.15
C TYR A 68 -40.50 39.42 25.65
N LEU A 69 -40.68 40.44 24.80
CA LEU A 69 -40.48 40.32 23.35
C LEU A 69 -39.02 39.99 23.00
N GLN A 70 -38.04 40.64 23.63
CA GLN A 70 -36.63 40.32 23.45
C GLN A 70 -36.30 38.88 23.87
N ARG A 71 -36.82 38.40 25.00
CA ARG A 71 -36.64 37.00 25.45
C ARG A 71 -37.25 36.02 24.46
N ARG A 72 -38.45 36.30 23.94
CA ARG A 72 -39.14 35.48 22.93
C ARG A 72 -38.39 35.45 21.59
N TYR A 73 -37.89 36.60 21.14
CA TYR A 73 -37.09 36.73 19.91
C TYR A 73 -35.74 36.00 20.02
N ARG A 74 -34.98 36.20 21.12
CA ARG A 74 -33.72 35.49 21.36
C ARG A 74 -33.93 33.96 21.37
N GLY A 75 -34.99 33.49 22.02
CA GLY A 75 -35.36 32.07 22.02
C GLY A 75 -35.83 31.52 20.67
N TYR A 76 -36.40 32.36 19.79
CA TYR A 76 -36.69 31.98 18.40
C TYR A 76 -35.42 31.89 17.56
N ALA A 77 -34.56 32.92 17.64
CA ALA A 77 -33.29 32.99 16.91
C ALA A 77 -32.36 31.80 17.22
N THR A 78 -32.24 31.40 18.49
CA THR A 78 -31.41 30.22 18.85
C THR A 78 -31.99 28.91 18.32
N ARG A 79 -33.32 28.73 18.32
CA ARG A 79 -33.96 27.55 17.70
C ARG A 79 -33.77 27.52 16.18
N MET A 80 -33.89 28.67 15.50
CA MET A 80 -33.64 28.77 14.06
C MET A 80 -32.17 28.48 13.72
N ALA A 81 -31.22 29.05 14.47
CA ALA A 81 -29.79 28.77 14.28
C ALA A 81 -29.46 27.28 14.48
N TYR A 82 -30.01 26.65 15.53
CA TYR A 82 -29.88 25.20 15.75
C TYR A 82 -30.47 24.37 14.60
N TRP A 83 -31.63 24.76 14.06
CA TRP A 83 -32.29 24.05 12.96
C TRP A 83 -31.49 24.15 11.64
N VAL A 84 -30.98 25.35 11.32
CA VAL A 84 -30.08 25.57 10.17
C VAL A 84 -28.79 24.75 10.31
N HIS A 85 -28.15 24.80 11.48
CA HIS A 85 -26.95 24.00 11.75
C HIS A 85 -27.23 22.49 11.62
N ARG A 86 -28.39 22.01 12.12
CA ARG A 86 -28.79 20.59 11.97
C ARG A 86 -28.97 20.20 10.50
N LEU A 87 -29.63 21.02 9.69
CA LEU A 87 -29.76 20.77 8.25
C LEU A 87 -28.40 20.74 7.54
N GLN A 88 -27.48 21.64 7.90
CA GLN A 88 -26.12 21.64 7.37
C GLN A 88 -25.36 20.36 7.74
N VAL A 89 -25.47 19.89 8.98
CA VAL A 89 -24.87 18.61 9.42
C VAL A 89 -25.48 17.41 8.70
N ASP A 90 -26.80 17.38 8.53
CA ASP A 90 -27.48 16.26 7.88
C ASP A 90 -27.26 16.23 6.35
N GLU A 91 -27.12 17.37 5.66
CA GLU A 91 -26.67 17.37 4.25
C GLU A 91 -25.16 17.09 4.13
N HIS A 92 -24.32 17.55 5.07
CA HIS A 92 -22.91 17.14 5.09
C HIS A 92 -22.76 15.62 5.23
N ARG A 93 -23.55 14.98 6.12
CA ARG A 93 -23.65 13.52 6.23
C ARG A 93 -24.09 12.87 4.92
N ARG A 94 -25.14 13.37 4.26
CA ARG A 94 -25.58 12.86 2.94
C ARG A 94 -24.49 12.97 1.90
N LEU A 95 -23.74 14.07 1.86
CA LEU A 95 -22.60 14.27 0.95
C LEU A 95 -21.43 13.33 1.28
N GLN A 96 -21.15 13.08 2.57
CA GLN A 96 -20.19 12.04 2.99
C GLN A 96 -20.64 10.64 2.54
N SER A 97 -21.90 10.26 2.74
CA SER A 97 -22.45 8.96 2.28
C SER A 97 -22.38 8.82 0.76
N LYS A 98 -22.76 9.85 0.00
CA LYS A 98 -22.63 9.89 -1.48
C LYS A 98 -21.17 9.66 -1.90
N LYS A 99 -20.21 10.37 -1.30
CA LYS A 99 -18.76 10.20 -1.55
C LYS A 99 -18.25 8.80 -1.17
N ALA A 100 -18.69 8.27 -0.03
CA ALA A 100 -18.31 6.94 0.43
C ALA A 100 -18.78 5.83 -0.53
N VAL A 101 -20.01 5.92 -1.06
CA VAL A 101 -20.51 4.97 -2.08
C VAL A 101 -19.66 5.03 -3.36
N VAL A 102 -19.29 6.24 -3.82
CA VAL A 102 -18.39 6.39 -4.99
C VAL A 102 -17.04 5.73 -4.73
N ILE A 103 -16.40 6.01 -3.59
CA ILE A 103 -15.09 5.43 -3.20
C ILE A 103 -15.19 3.89 -3.10
N GLN A 104 -16.23 3.36 -2.44
CA GLN A 104 -16.47 1.91 -2.35
C GLN A 104 -16.69 1.27 -3.71
N SER A 105 -17.41 1.93 -4.64
CA SER A 105 -17.62 1.42 -6.00
C SER A 105 -16.30 1.34 -6.79
N ALA A 106 -15.43 2.34 -6.63
CA ALA A 106 -14.10 2.39 -7.24
C ALA A 106 -13.18 1.31 -6.66
N ALA A 107 -13.17 1.15 -5.34
CA ALA A 107 -12.39 0.11 -4.65
C ALA A 107 -12.82 -1.30 -5.07
N ARG A 108 -14.13 -1.59 -5.09
CA ARG A 108 -14.68 -2.87 -5.59
C ARG A 108 -14.27 -3.12 -7.06
N ARG A 109 -14.38 -2.11 -7.93
CA ARG A 109 -13.95 -2.18 -9.34
C ARG A 109 -12.44 -2.43 -9.49
N TRP A 110 -11.61 -1.83 -8.63
CA TRP A 110 -10.16 -2.04 -8.61
C TRP A 110 -9.79 -3.45 -8.13
N LEU A 111 -10.39 -3.92 -7.03
CA LEU A 111 -10.20 -5.28 -6.50
C LEU A 111 -10.59 -6.34 -7.54
N ALA A 112 -11.75 -6.18 -8.20
CA ALA A 112 -12.17 -7.07 -9.28
C ALA A 112 -11.16 -7.09 -10.44
N LYS A 113 -10.67 -5.91 -10.89
CA LYS A 113 -9.63 -5.83 -11.92
C LYS A 113 -8.31 -6.49 -11.48
N ARG A 114 -7.90 -6.34 -10.20
CA ARG A 114 -6.70 -6.98 -9.64
C ARG A 114 -6.82 -8.51 -9.58
N TYR A 115 -7.99 -9.01 -9.17
CA TYR A 115 -8.31 -10.44 -9.17
C TYR A 115 -8.28 -11.03 -10.59
N VAL A 116 -8.97 -10.40 -11.55
CA VAL A 116 -8.99 -10.86 -12.95
C VAL A 116 -7.58 -10.85 -13.58
N ARG A 117 -6.72 -9.88 -13.23
CA ARG A 117 -5.30 -9.91 -13.63
C ARG A 117 -4.57 -11.15 -13.09
N ARG A 118 -4.67 -11.41 -11.77
CA ARG A 118 -4.05 -12.59 -11.13
C ARG A 118 -4.55 -13.91 -11.74
N VAL A 119 -5.85 -14.05 -12.01
CA VAL A 119 -6.41 -15.26 -12.63
C VAL A 119 -5.91 -15.45 -14.08
N ARG A 120 -5.78 -14.38 -14.87
CA ARG A 120 -5.18 -14.45 -16.22
C ARG A 120 -3.69 -14.82 -16.18
N GLU A 121 -2.97 -14.33 -15.18
CA GLU A 121 -1.55 -14.65 -14.94
C GLU A 121 -1.38 -16.11 -14.51
N GLN A 122 -2.22 -16.62 -13.61
CA GLN A 122 -2.26 -18.03 -13.24
C GLN A 122 -2.58 -18.95 -14.43
N ARG A 123 -3.50 -18.55 -15.32
CA ARG A 123 -3.78 -19.29 -16.56
C ARG A 123 -2.57 -19.34 -17.49
N ARG A 124 -1.91 -18.20 -17.75
CA ARG A 124 -0.66 -18.15 -18.52
C ARG A 124 0.45 -19.03 -17.94
N LEU A 125 0.57 -19.08 -16.61
CA LEU A 125 1.53 -19.96 -15.93
C LEU A 125 1.15 -21.45 -16.04
N ALA A 126 -0.14 -21.79 -16.12
CA ALA A 126 -0.59 -23.15 -16.43
C ALA A 126 -0.33 -23.51 -17.91
N GLU A 127 -0.72 -22.64 -18.84
CA GLU A 127 -0.47 -22.77 -20.29
C GLU A 127 1.03 -22.99 -20.60
N LEU A 128 1.92 -22.24 -19.92
CA LEU A 128 3.38 -22.41 -20.03
C LEU A 128 3.88 -23.74 -19.43
N LYS A 129 3.33 -24.19 -18.30
CA LYS A 129 3.64 -25.51 -17.73
C LYS A 129 3.18 -26.64 -18.64
N GLU A 130 1.99 -26.55 -19.23
CA GLU A 130 1.46 -27.51 -20.20
C GLU A 130 2.25 -27.50 -21.52
N ALA A 131 2.74 -26.34 -21.97
CA ALA A 131 3.65 -26.24 -23.10
C ALA A 131 4.99 -26.93 -22.81
N TYR A 132 5.58 -26.67 -21.63
CA TYR A 132 6.81 -27.33 -21.18
C TYR A 132 6.65 -28.85 -21.05
N ILE A 133 5.53 -29.34 -20.51
CA ILE A 133 5.23 -30.78 -20.41
C ILE A 133 5.10 -31.41 -21.81
N ARG A 134 4.41 -30.75 -22.76
CA ARG A 134 4.31 -31.23 -24.15
C ARG A 134 5.67 -31.26 -24.86
N GLU A 135 6.48 -30.22 -24.69
CA GLU A 135 7.83 -30.13 -25.26
C GLU A 135 8.76 -31.20 -24.68
N ARG A 136 8.66 -31.47 -23.37
CA ARG A 136 9.39 -32.55 -22.71
C ARG A 136 8.95 -33.93 -23.22
N LYS A 137 7.63 -34.18 -23.32
CA LYS A 137 7.11 -35.44 -23.88
C LYS A 137 7.59 -35.67 -25.30
N ARG A 138 7.55 -34.66 -26.18
CA ARG A 138 8.08 -34.80 -27.56
C ARG A 138 9.55 -35.24 -27.57
N LYS A 139 10.37 -34.73 -26.66
CA LYS A 139 11.80 -35.10 -26.53
C LYS A 139 12.02 -36.48 -25.90
N GLU A 140 11.11 -36.94 -25.07
CA GLU A 140 11.11 -38.32 -24.55
C GLU A 140 10.63 -39.31 -25.65
N GLU A 141 9.63 -38.93 -26.45
CA GLU A 141 9.15 -39.65 -27.63
C GLU A 141 10.20 -39.71 -28.76
N GLU A 142 10.92 -38.62 -29.02
CA GLU A 142 12.05 -38.51 -29.97
C GLU A 142 13.20 -39.45 -29.58
N ARG A 143 13.54 -39.51 -28.28
CA ARG A 143 14.53 -40.48 -27.75
C ARG A 143 14.05 -41.91 -27.94
N LEU A 144 12.81 -42.22 -27.55
CA LEU A 144 12.23 -43.57 -27.71
C LEU A 144 12.03 -43.97 -29.19
N TRP A 145 11.89 -43.02 -30.10
CA TRP A 145 11.92 -43.27 -31.54
C TRP A 145 13.35 -43.59 -31.99
N LYS A 146 14.34 -42.79 -31.58
CA LYS A 146 15.75 -43.05 -31.90
C LYS A 146 16.25 -44.38 -31.31
N GLU A 147 15.91 -44.71 -30.07
CA GLU A 147 16.28 -45.99 -29.43
C GLU A 147 15.65 -47.21 -30.11
N ARG A 148 14.49 -47.04 -30.79
CA ARG A 148 13.91 -48.07 -31.66
C ARG A 148 14.63 -48.13 -33.00
N TYR A 149 14.86 -46.99 -33.65
CA TYR A 149 15.60 -46.93 -34.90
C TYR A 149 17.02 -47.51 -34.79
N ASP A 150 17.78 -47.11 -33.76
CA ASP A 150 19.13 -47.62 -33.50
C ASP A 150 19.11 -49.14 -33.20
N ARG A 151 18.04 -49.66 -32.59
CA ARG A 151 17.83 -51.10 -32.39
C ARG A 151 17.50 -51.82 -33.70
N GLU A 152 16.59 -51.29 -34.50
CA GLU A 152 16.23 -51.82 -35.82
C GLU A 152 17.45 -51.84 -36.76
N GLN A 153 18.32 -50.82 -36.71
CA GLN A 153 19.60 -50.81 -37.43
C GLN A 153 20.58 -51.87 -36.91
N MET A 154 20.65 -52.08 -35.59
CA MET A 154 21.47 -53.16 -35.00
C MET A 154 20.94 -54.55 -35.39
N GLU A 155 19.62 -54.75 -35.40
CA GLU A 155 18.98 -56.00 -35.82
C GLU A 155 19.22 -56.27 -37.31
N LEU A 156 19.09 -55.26 -38.19
CA LEU A 156 19.44 -55.36 -39.62
C LEU A 156 20.94 -55.65 -39.85
N CYS A 157 21.83 -55.06 -39.05
CA CYS A 157 23.27 -55.38 -39.12
C CYS A 157 23.57 -56.81 -38.66
N VAL A 158 22.87 -57.31 -37.63
CA VAL A 158 22.98 -58.71 -37.18
C VAL A 158 22.42 -59.68 -38.25
N GLN A 159 21.29 -59.35 -38.87
CA GLN A 159 20.73 -60.14 -39.98
C GLN A 159 21.72 -60.24 -41.15
N ARG A 160 22.25 -59.11 -41.63
CA ARG A 160 23.27 -59.09 -42.70
C ARG A 160 24.53 -59.87 -42.34
N ALA A 161 24.96 -59.83 -41.07
CA ALA A 161 26.10 -60.62 -40.60
C ALA A 161 25.79 -62.13 -40.56
N GLN A 162 24.56 -62.52 -40.20
CA GLN A 162 24.09 -63.91 -40.26
C GLN A 162 23.96 -64.40 -41.71
N GLU A 163 23.43 -63.57 -42.62
CA GLU A 163 23.34 -63.86 -44.05
C GLU A 163 24.73 -64.04 -44.68
N ALA A 164 25.68 -63.14 -44.42
CA ALA A 164 27.07 -63.29 -44.86
C ALA A 164 27.73 -64.56 -44.27
N ALA A 165 27.43 -64.91 -43.02
CA ALA A 165 27.88 -66.16 -42.41
C ALA A 165 27.18 -67.42 -42.97
N ASN A 166 25.97 -67.29 -43.54
CA ASN A 166 25.30 -68.36 -44.28
C ASN A 166 25.94 -68.53 -45.65
N GLN A 167 26.12 -67.44 -46.41
CA GLN A 167 26.82 -67.43 -47.70
C GLN A 167 28.24 -68.01 -47.58
N LEU A 168 28.99 -67.67 -46.52
CA LEU A 168 30.31 -68.27 -46.27
C LEU A 168 30.25 -69.77 -45.91
N ARG A 169 29.15 -70.26 -45.31
CA ARG A 169 28.92 -71.70 -45.10
C ARG A 169 28.44 -72.40 -46.38
N GLU A 170 27.81 -71.69 -47.30
CA GLU A 170 27.34 -72.20 -48.59
C GLU A 170 28.48 -72.29 -49.58
N ALA A 171 29.25 -71.22 -49.78
CA ALA A 171 30.47 -71.22 -50.58
C ALA A 171 31.50 -72.27 -50.11
N ARG A 172 31.58 -72.58 -48.80
CA ARG A 172 32.39 -73.69 -48.29
C ARG A 172 31.83 -75.06 -48.72
N ARG A 173 30.52 -75.29 -48.55
CA ARG A 173 29.86 -76.54 -48.99
C ARG A 173 29.99 -76.73 -50.50
N GLU A 174 29.87 -75.66 -51.28
CA GLU A 174 30.08 -75.66 -52.73
C GLU A 174 31.55 -75.93 -53.11
N ALA A 175 32.51 -75.34 -52.40
CA ALA A 175 33.93 -75.63 -52.62
C ALA A 175 34.32 -77.08 -52.26
N ASP A 176 33.77 -77.64 -51.18
CA ASP A 176 33.94 -79.05 -50.84
C ASP A 176 33.28 -79.97 -51.90
N LEU A 177 32.06 -79.64 -52.36
CA LEU A 177 31.40 -80.36 -53.46
C LEU A 177 32.15 -80.22 -54.79
N ALA A 178 32.76 -79.07 -55.07
CA ALA A 178 33.58 -78.84 -56.25
C ALA A 178 34.89 -79.65 -56.19
N ARG A 179 35.53 -79.74 -55.01
CA ARG A 179 36.68 -80.62 -54.80
C ARG A 179 36.31 -82.08 -55.05
N VAL A 180 35.23 -82.58 -54.45
CA VAL A 180 34.78 -83.97 -54.67
C VAL A 180 34.39 -84.23 -56.14
N LYS A 181 33.78 -83.26 -56.83
CA LYS A 181 33.52 -83.34 -58.28
C LYS A 181 34.82 -83.35 -59.10
N ALA A 182 35.83 -82.58 -58.73
CA ALA A 182 37.13 -82.55 -59.40
C ALA A 182 37.89 -83.87 -59.18
N GLU A 183 37.92 -84.39 -57.95
CA GLU A 183 38.46 -85.73 -57.62
C GLU A 183 37.76 -86.82 -58.45
N ALA A 184 36.43 -86.82 -58.50
CA ALA A 184 35.66 -87.77 -59.31
C ALA A 184 35.88 -87.60 -60.83
N ALA A 185 36.08 -86.37 -61.31
CA ALA A 185 36.43 -86.10 -62.71
C ALA A 185 37.86 -86.56 -63.04
N GLU A 186 38.81 -86.42 -62.11
CA GLU A 186 40.15 -86.99 -62.23
C GLU A 186 40.13 -88.52 -62.26
N TYR A 187 39.33 -89.17 -61.42
CA TYR A 187 39.17 -90.63 -61.47
C TYR A 187 38.59 -91.07 -62.83
N ARG A 188 37.55 -90.42 -63.33
CA ARG A 188 37.02 -90.67 -64.69
C ARG A 188 38.01 -90.37 -65.80
N ALA A 189 38.86 -89.34 -65.65
CA ALA A 189 39.91 -89.04 -66.61
C ALA A 189 41.01 -90.12 -66.61
N LYS A 190 41.31 -90.71 -65.45
CA LYS A 190 42.24 -91.86 -65.30
C LYS A 190 41.62 -93.15 -65.87
N GLU A 191 40.32 -93.38 -65.67
CA GLU A 191 39.57 -94.47 -66.31
C GLU A 191 39.59 -94.33 -67.85
N LEU A 192 39.18 -93.17 -68.39
CA LEU A 192 39.19 -92.89 -69.83
C LEU A 192 40.60 -92.89 -70.43
N ALA A 193 41.64 -92.57 -69.66
CA ALA A 193 43.03 -92.69 -70.10
C ALA A 193 43.45 -94.16 -70.21
N ALA A 194 43.12 -95.00 -69.22
CA ALA A 194 43.37 -96.44 -69.27
C ALA A 194 42.57 -97.12 -70.39
N GLU A 195 41.31 -96.74 -70.62
CA GLU A 195 40.51 -97.20 -71.75
C GLU A 195 41.16 -96.84 -73.10
N ARG A 196 41.70 -95.63 -73.25
CA ARG A 196 42.44 -95.21 -74.45
C ARG A 196 43.79 -95.92 -74.60
N GLU A 197 44.48 -96.21 -73.50
CA GLU A 197 45.71 -97.02 -73.52
C GLU A 197 45.41 -98.45 -74.01
N ILE A 198 44.34 -99.07 -73.50
CA ILE A 198 43.82 -100.35 -74.00
C ILE A 198 43.40 -100.24 -75.48
N GLU A 199 42.67 -99.19 -75.88
CA GLU A 199 42.22 -98.99 -77.26
C GLU A 199 43.39 -98.81 -78.23
N THR A 200 44.42 -98.05 -77.84
CA THR A 200 45.62 -97.85 -78.67
C THR A 200 46.48 -99.11 -78.80
N LEU A 201 46.55 -99.94 -77.75
CA LEU A 201 47.14 -101.28 -77.84
C LEU A 201 46.36 -102.21 -78.80
N LEU A 202 45.05 -101.98 -78.98
CA LEU A 202 44.19 -102.76 -79.88
C LEU A 202 44.11 -102.21 -81.32
N LYS A 203 44.52 -100.96 -81.59
CA LYS A 203 44.28 -100.26 -82.88
C LYS A 203 45.46 -100.20 -83.86
N THR A 204 46.45 -101.08 -83.75
CA THR A 204 47.45 -101.27 -84.82
C THR A 204 47.08 -102.47 -85.71
N PRO A 205 47.31 -102.47 -87.05
CA PRO A 205 48.03 -101.47 -87.88
C PRO A 205 47.32 -101.04 -89.20
N THR A 206 48.06 -100.27 -90.03
CA THR A 206 47.99 -100.09 -91.51
C THR A 206 47.25 -98.91 -92.22
N THR A 207 48.07 -98.16 -92.97
CA THR A 207 47.88 -97.57 -94.34
C THR A 207 47.17 -96.22 -94.64
N LYS A 208 48.00 -95.27 -95.12
CA LYS A 208 47.89 -94.43 -96.36
C LYS A 208 46.73 -93.42 -96.61
N LYS A 209 47.09 -92.11 -96.63
CA LYS A 209 46.90 -91.06 -97.70
C LYS A 209 45.46 -90.73 -98.25
N PRO A 210 45.23 -89.56 -98.93
CA PRO A 210 45.46 -88.15 -98.54
C PRO A 210 44.28 -87.19 -98.93
N ALA A 211 44.46 -85.86 -98.78
CA ALA A 211 43.57 -84.77 -99.29
C ALA A 211 42.17 -84.66 -98.60
N THR A 212 41.32 -83.61 -98.76
CA THR A 212 41.29 -82.41 -99.64
C THR A 212 40.46 -81.25 -99.01
N ASN A 213 40.65 -80.00 -99.48
CA ASN A 213 39.73 -78.82 -99.52
C ASN A 213 38.60 -78.57 -98.48
N GLY A 214 38.64 -77.38 -97.84
CA GLY A 214 37.85 -76.20 -98.30
C GLY A 214 36.49 -75.82 -97.64
N GLY A 215 36.40 -74.56 -97.18
CA GLY A 215 35.14 -73.80 -96.94
C GLY A 215 34.29 -74.17 -95.71
N ASP A 216 33.17 -73.49 -95.39
CA ASP A 216 32.77 -72.08 -95.58
C ASP A 216 31.50 -71.78 -94.71
N GLY A 217 31.27 -70.52 -94.30
CA GLY A 217 30.08 -70.09 -93.52
C GLY A 217 30.00 -70.59 -92.06
N LYS A 218 29.00 -70.20 -91.24
CA LYS A 218 27.80 -69.39 -91.52
C LYS A 218 27.23 -68.74 -90.24
N HIS A 219 26.66 -67.53 -90.43
CA HIS A 219 25.77 -66.76 -89.53
C HIS A 219 24.67 -67.57 -88.81
N VAL A 220 24.40 -67.22 -87.54
CA VAL A 220 23.04 -67.13 -86.96
C VAL A 220 23.01 -65.93 -85.99
N GLU A 221 22.01 -65.07 -86.14
CA GLU A 221 21.55 -64.13 -85.12
C GLU A 221 20.16 -64.61 -84.66
N GLU A 222 19.87 -64.55 -83.36
CA GLU A 222 18.52 -64.55 -82.78
C GLU A 222 18.59 -63.46 -81.68
N GLU A 223 17.96 -62.29 -81.87
CA GLU A 223 16.54 -62.03 -81.56
C GLU A 223 16.23 -62.45 -80.12
N GLU A 224 16.24 -61.56 -79.12
CA GLU A 224 15.33 -60.42 -78.93
C GLU A 224 13.82 -60.75 -78.88
N GLU A 225 13.47 -61.92 -78.36
CA GLU A 225 12.08 -62.21 -77.93
C GLU A 225 11.71 -61.40 -76.67
N LYS A 226 11.41 -60.11 -76.86
CA LYS A 226 10.49 -59.38 -75.99
C LYS A 226 9.06 -59.73 -76.44
N ASP A 227 8.30 -60.48 -75.66
CA ASP A 227 6.84 -60.51 -75.78
C ASP A 227 6.20 -59.58 -74.72
N PRO A 228 5.58 -58.44 -75.12
CA PRO A 228 5.04 -57.46 -74.19
C PRO A 228 3.51 -57.46 -74.17
N TRP A 229 2.91 -58.21 -73.24
CA TRP A 229 1.55 -57.95 -72.75
C TRP A 229 1.65 -57.28 -71.37
N MET A 230 1.25 -56.02 -71.13
CA MET A 230 0.05 -55.28 -71.55
C MET A 230 -1.25 -55.96 -71.05
N GLN A 231 -2.22 -55.25 -70.44
CA GLN A 231 -2.34 -53.79 -70.26
C GLN A 231 -3.28 -53.43 -69.07
N LEU A 232 -3.44 -52.11 -68.86
CA LEU A 232 -4.71 -51.36 -68.59
C LEU A 232 -6.01 -52.18 -68.39
N THR A 233 -7.02 -51.75 -67.62
CA THR A 233 -7.47 -50.42 -67.14
C THR A 233 -8.53 -50.68 -66.04
N ASP A 234 -8.48 -50.11 -64.84
CA ASP A 234 -9.14 -48.85 -64.39
C ASP A 234 -10.47 -49.10 -63.62
N GLU A 235 -11.10 -47.99 -63.21
CA GLU A 235 -12.53 -47.81 -62.86
C GLU A 235 -13.03 -48.12 -61.42
N TYR A 236 -13.09 -47.02 -60.66
CA TYR A 236 -14.20 -46.59 -59.77
C TYR A 236 -14.46 -47.23 -58.39
N GLY A 237 -14.41 -46.34 -57.38
CA GLY A 237 -15.13 -46.48 -56.10
C GLY A 237 -14.33 -47.10 -54.95
N ASN A 238 -14.60 -46.77 -53.67
CA ASN A 238 -15.40 -45.65 -53.15
C ASN A 238 -15.01 -45.36 -51.67
N GLU A 239 -15.47 -44.23 -51.15
CA GLU A 239 -15.78 -43.94 -49.75
C GLU A 239 -14.75 -44.21 -48.61
N SER A 240 -14.33 -43.07 -48.05
CA SER A 240 -14.27 -42.81 -46.59
C SER A 240 -13.07 -43.30 -45.77
N SER A 241 -12.23 -42.32 -45.44
CA SER A 241 -11.52 -42.28 -44.15
C SER A 241 -12.52 -42.25 -42.99
N TRP A 242 -12.47 -43.25 -42.11
CA TRP A 242 -13.06 -43.23 -40.76
C TRP A 242 -12.26 -44.11 -39.79
N ASP A 243 -11.14 -43.59 -39.28
CA ASP A 243 -10.62 -44.07 -37.99
C ASP A 243 -11.65 -43.75 -36.88
N PRO A 244 -12.06 -44.72 -36.05
CA PRO A 244 -13.04 -44.47 -35.00
C PRO A 244 -12.43 -43.64 -33.86
N PRO A 245 -13.08 -42.56 -33.40
CA PRO A 245 -12.60 -41.80 -32.25
C PRO A 245 -12.72 -42.63 -30.96
N PRO A 246 -11.81 -42.43 -29.97
CA PRO A 246 -11.79 -43.23 -28.75
C PRO A 246 -13.10 -43.10 -27.94
N PRO A 247 -13.53 -44.17 -27.26
CA PRO A 247 -14.84 -44.23 -26.62
C PRO A 247 -15.01 -43.16 -25.53
N ARG A 248 -16.06 -42.35 -25.67
CA ARG A 248 -16.41 -41.32 -24.68
C ARG A 248 -16.78 -41.98 -23.35
N THR A 249 -16.04 -41.67 -22.29
CA THR A 249 -16.44 -42.05 -20.92
C THR A 249 -17.80 -41.42 -20.59
N LYS A 250 -18.77 -42.26 -20.19
CA LYS A 250 -20.11 -41.82 -19.83
C LYS A 250 -20.03 -40.96 -18.56
N LYS A 251 -20.23 -39.65 -18.69
CA LYS A 251 -20.56 -38.80 -17.53
C LYS A 251 -21.89 -39.27 -16.96
N VAL A 252 -21.86 -39.85 -15.77
CA VAL A 252 -23.06 -40.11 -14.98
C VAL A 252 -23.77 -38.78 -14.74
N LYS A 253 -25.07 -38.72 -15.05
CA LYS A 253 -25.93 -37.64 -14.56
C LYS A 253 -26.31 -37.97 -13.12
N THR A 254 -25.90 -37.15 -12.17
CA THR A 254 -26.62 -36.99 -10.90
C THR A 254 -27.56 -35.79 -11.04
N SER A 255 -28.85 -36.00 -10.79
CA SER A 255 -29.86 -34.97 -10.60
C SER A 255 -29.79 -34.39 -9.18
N PRO A 256 -30.34 -33.19 -8.95
CA PRO A 256 -30.54 -32.64 -7.61
C PRO A 256 -32.00 -32.83 -7.13
N GLU A 257 -32.19 -33.76 -6.21
CA GLU A 257 -33.36 -33.94 -5.33
C GLU A 257 -32.74 -34.13 -3.92
N GLU A 258 -32.95 -33.22 -2.96
CA GLU A 258 -34.10 -33.09 -2.06
C GLU A 258 -34.29 -34.25 -1.07
N GLU A 259 -33.64 -34.11 0.11
CA GLU A 259 -33.99 -34.57 1.49
C GLU A 259 -32.80 -34.09 2.39
N GLU A 260 -32.94 -33.38 3.52
CA GLU A 260 -33.59 -33.66 4.82
C GLU A 260 -32.80 -34.61 5.76
N GLY A 261 -32.46 -34.10 6.95
CA GLY A 261 -31.85 -34.85 8.07
C GLY A 261 -30.34 -35.18 7.98
N LYS A 262 -29.67 -35.69 9.03
CA LYS A 262 -29.80 -35.50 10.50
C LYS A 262 -28.57 -36.13 11.20
N ASP A 263 -28.33 -35.79 12.47
CA ASP A 263 -27.59 -36.53 13.52
C ASP A 263 -26.12 -37.04 13.30
N VAL A 264 -25.19 -36.42 14.05
CA VAL A 264 -24.22 -37.00 15.03
C VAL A 264 -24.01 -38.54 15.02
N PRO A 265 -22.76 -39.06 14.89
CA PRO A 265 -21.94 -39.48 16.06
C PRO A 265 -20.39 -39.34 15.88
N SER A 266 -19.58 -38.94 16.88
CA SER A 266 -18.90 -39.67 18.00
C SER A 266 -17.57 -40.39 17.67
N GLU A 267 -16.53 -40.12 18.48
CA GLU A 267 -15.41 -41.00 18.97
C GLU A 267 -14.58 -41.88 17.98
N GLU A 268 -13.28 -42.17 18.18
CA GLU A 268 -12.31 -41.77 19.22
C GLU A 268 -11.08 -41.07 18.55
N GLU A 269 -9.79 -41.46 18.51
CA GLU A 269 -8.98 -42.47 19.23
C GLU A 269 -7.54 -41.94 19.56
N LYS A 270 -6.83 -42.68 20.43
CA LYS A 270 -5.52 -42.43 21.06
C LYS A 270 -4.32 -42.16 20.13
N ASN A 271 -3.34 -41.45 20.68
CA ASN A 271 -1.92 -41.82 20.63
C ASN A 271 -1.23 -41.39 21.93
N ALA A 272 -0.31 -42.21 22.45
CA ALA A 272 0.30 -42.04 23.77
C ALA A 272 1.84 -41.87 23.68
N PRO A 273 2.49 -41.17 24.62
CA PRO A 273 3.94 -41.14 24.74
C PRO A 273 4.47 -42.39 25.49
N THR A 274 5.67 -42.83 25.15
CA THR A 274 6.37 -43.94 25.81
C THR A 274 7.14 -43.50 27.04
N GLU A 275 7.07 -44.30 28.10
CA GLU A 275 7.96 -44.23 29.27
C GLU A 275 9.16 -45.17 29.05
N GLU A 276 10.35 -44.78 29.54
CA GLU A 276 11.41 -45.71 29.93
C GLU A 276 11.93 -45.30 31.32
N GLU A 277 11.83 -46.21 32.29
CA GLU A 277 12.45 -46.06 33.60
C GLU A 277 13.97 -46.32 33.52
N LYS A 278 14.73 -45.78 34.49
CA LYS A 278 15.65 -46.63 35.29
C LYS A 278 16.27 -45.95 36.53
N ASP A 279 16.11 -46.68 37.64
CA ASP A 279 17.03 -46.92 38.75
C ASP A 279 17.58 -45.78 39.63
N VAL A 280 17.63 -46.09 40.93
CA VAL A 280 18.14 -45.27 42.04
C VAL A 280 19.24 -46.05 42.76
N PRO A 281 20.31 -45.38 43.24
CA PRO A 281 20.78 -45.69 44.59
C PRO A 281 21.22 -44.48 45.44
N SER A 282 20.77 -44.53 46.71
CA SER A 282 21.30 -43.98 47.97
C SER A 282 22.48 -42.98 48.04
N GLU A 283 22.26 -41.96 48.89
CA GLU A 283 23.16 -41.41 49.95
C GLU A 283 24.68 -41.23 49.69
N GLY A 284 25.18 -39.99 49.80
CA GLY A 284 26.62 -39.71 49.87
C GLY A 284 26.99 -38.23 50.12
N ASP A 285 28.01 -38.02 50.95
CA ASP A 285 28.58 -36.79 51.52
C ASP A 285 28.46 -35.39 50.87
N LYS A 286 28.26 -34.44 51.80
CA LYS A 286 28.87 -33.09 51.91
C LYS A 286 29.99 -32.74 50.91
N SER A 287 29.80 -31.63 50.20
CA SER A 287 30.82 -30.57 50.07
C SER A 287 30.16 -29.23 49.74
N ALA A 288 30.88 -28.11 49.88
CA ALA A 288 30.34 -26.78 49.62
C ALA A 288 30.62 -26.37 48.16
N GLU A 289 29.59 -26.25 47.32
CA GLU A 289 29.69 -25.50 46.06
C GLU A 289 29.44 -24.01 46.30
N GLU A 290 30.25 -23.19 45.64
CA GLU A 290 30.12 -21.74 45.67
C GLU A 290 28.89 -21.27 44.87
N GLY A 291 28.20 -20.25 45.38
CA GLY A 291 26.89 -19.87 44.86
C GLY A 291 26.92 -19.30 43.44
N LYS A 292 26.56 -20.12 42.44
CA LYS A 292 26.10 -19.63 41.14
C LYS A 292 25.00 -18.58 41.37
N PRO A 293 25.11 -17.36 40.80
CA PRO A 293 24.03 -16.39 40.89
C PRO A 293 22.81 -17.00 40.18
N LYS A 294 21.68 -17.06 40.89
CA LYS A 294 20.41 -17.49 40.29
C LYS A 294 20.07 -16.51 39.18
N GLU A 295 19.91 -17.01 37.97
CA GLU A 295 19.49 -16.20 36.82
C GLU A 295 18.11 -15.62 37.12
N ILE A 296 18.07 -14.31 37.39
CA ILE A 296 16.84 -13.59 37.71
C ILE A 296 16.09 -13.42 36.38
N ASP A 297 14.83 -13.85 36.32
CA ASP A 297 13.95 -13.57 35.18
C ASP A 297 14.01 -12.06 34.86
N PRO A 298 14.46 -11.64 33.66
CA PRO A 298 14.55 -10.22 33.31
C PRO A 298 13.22 -9.46 33.50
N LEU A 299 12.09 -10.16 33.46
CA LEU A 299 10.78 -9.58 33.75
C LEU A 299 10.61 -9.21 35.23
N GLU A 300 11.19 -9.97 36.15
CA GLU A 300 11.15 -9.65 37.58
C GLU A 300 12.09 -8.48 37.94
N GLU A 301 13.19 -8.30 37.22
CA GLU A 301 14.06 -7.13 37.36
C GLU A 301 13.38 -5.84 36.88
N VAL A 302 12.72 -5.86 35.70
CA VAL A 302 11.91 -4.73 35.20
C VAL A 302 10.79 -4.33 36.18
N LEU A 303 10.20 -5.30 36.88
CA LEU A 303 9.20 -5.05 37.93
C LEU A 303 9.84 -4.48 39.20
N ARG A 304 11.06 -4.89 39.56
CA ARG A 304 11.85 -4.35 40.68
C ARG A 304 12.23 -2.88 40.46
N GLU A 305 12.50 -2.50 39.21
CA GLU A 305 12.74 -1.11 38.79
C GLU A 305 11.44 -0.28 38.62
N GLY A 306 10.26 -0.90 38.72
CA GLY A 306 8.97 -0.23 38.57
C GLY A 306 8.68 0.35 37.17
N LYS A 307 9.41 -0.10 36.14
CA LYS A 307 9.30 0.40 34.76
C LYS A 307 8.01 -0.08 34.07
N CYS A 308 7.55 0.65 33.06
CA CYS A 308 6.39 0.26 32.25
C CYS A 308 6.70 -1.02 31.45
N ILE A 309 5.92 -2.08 31.65
CA ILE A 309 6.18 -3.39 31.04
C ILE A 309 6.22 -3.36 29.50
N LYS A 310 5.41 -2.50 28.86
CA LYS A 310 5.27 -2.45 27.39
C LYS A 310 6.40 -1.70 26.69
N CYS A 311 6.99 -0.67 27.33
CA CYS A 311 8.00 0.18 26.68
C CYS A 311 9.34 0.25 27.41
N GLN A 312 9.43 -0.19 28.67
CA GLN A 312 10.61 -0.26 29.54
C GLN A 312 11.40 1.06 29.77
N LEU A 313 11.11 2.13 29.02
CA LEU A 313 11.81 3.42 29.06
C LEU A 313 11.28 4.42 30.10
N VAL A 314 10.09 4.19 30.64
CA VAL A 314 9.37 5.15 31.49
C VAL A 314 8.87 4.44 32.75
N PRO A 315 8.99 5.01 33.97
CA PRO A 315 8.37 4.44 35.16
C PRO A 315 6.87 4.21 34.95
N SER A 316 6.37 3.11 35.51
CA SER A 316 4.94 2.84 35.54
C SER A 316 4.24 3.87 36.43
N THR A 317 3.04 4.30 36.01
CA THR A 317 2.21 5.28 36.72
C THR A 317 0.81 4.75 37.01
N LYS A 318 0.49 3.56 36.47
CA LYS A 318 -0.81 2.90 36.57
C LYS A 318 -0.64 1.40 36.69
N ARG A 319 -1.41 0.80 37.57
CA ARG A 319 -1.63 -0.64 37.65
C ARG A 319 -3.04 -0.96 37.16
N CYS A 320 -3.17 -1.81 36.15
CA CYS A 320 -4.47 -2.32 35.70
C CYS A 320 -5.01 -3.34 36.71
N LEU A 321 -6.29 -3.26 37.08
CA LEU A 321 -6.88 -4.18 38.06
C LEU A 321 -7.51 -5.43 37.41
N ASP A 322 -8.02 -5.30 36.18
CA ASP A 322 -8.73 -6.38 35.47
C ASP A 322 -7.80 -7.38 34.76
N CYS A 323 -6.50 -7.07 34.66
CA CYS A 323 -5.51 -7.98 34.10
C CYS A 323 -5.18 -9.09 35.09
N LYS A 324 -5.61 -10.32 34.77
CA LYS A 324 -5.39 -11.53 35.58
C LYS A 324 -3.92 -11.72 36.00
N ASP A 325 -2.98 -11.37 35.12
CA ASP A 325 -1.56 -11.27 35.44
C ASP A 325 -1.28 -10.02 36.30
N THR A 326 -1.66 -10.06 37.59
CA THR A 326 -1.51 -8.95 38.55
C THR A 326 -0.05 -8.50 38.79
N LYS A 327 0.92 -9.33 38.36
CA LYS A 327 2.36 -9.00 38.26
C LYS A 327 2.69 -8.19 37.00
N ARG A 328 2.03 -8.42 35.86
CA ARG A 328 2.33 -7.79 34.56
C ARG A 328 1.54 -6.49 34.31
N ALA A 329 0.69 -6.08 35.25
CA ALA A 329 -0.27 -5.00 35.05
C ALA A 329 0.28 -3.56 35.11
N PHE A 330 1.60 -3.34 35.06
CA PHE A 330 2.24 -2.05 35.32
C PHE A 330 2.59 -1.27 34.04
N TYR A 331 1.91 -0.14 33.82
CA TYR A 331 2.02 0.68 32.61
C TYR A 331 2.29 2.15 32.90
N CYS A 332 2.98 2.84 31.99
CA CYS A 332 2.98 4.30 31.95
C CYS A 332 1.69 4.82 31.30
N THR A 333 1.37 6.09 31.52
CA THR A 333 0.12 6.74 31.05
C THR A 333 -0.12 6.63 29.54
N ALA A 334 0.93 6.51 28.71
CA ALA A 334 0.80 6.30 27.27
C ALA A 334 0.40 4.86 26.93
N CYS A 335 1.23 3.88 27.34
CA CYS A 335 0.97 2.46 27.06
C CYS A 335 -0.33 1.95 27.70
N PHE A 336 -0.76 2.50 28.84
CA PHE A 336 -2.07 2.19 29.42
C PHE A 336 -3.22 2.61 28.48
N ARG A 337 -3.15 3.79 27.87
CA ARG A 337 -4.16 4.26 26.90
C ARG A 337 -4.21 3.39 25.66
N GLU A 338 -3.08 2.86 25.21
CA GLU A 338 -3.02 1.91 24.10
C GLU A 338 -3.65 0.57 24.51
N HIS A 339 -3.29 0.03 25.68
CA HIS A 339 -3.84 -1.22 26.19
C HIS A 339 -5.38 -1.18 26.31
N THR A 340 -5.94 -0.07 26.81
CA THR A 340 -7.40 0.14 26.87
C THR A 340 -8.05 0.51 25.52
N ARG A 341 -7.30 0.45 24.41
CA ARG A 341 -7.78 0.72 23.04
C ARG A 341 -7.56 -0.43 22.09
N SER A 342 -6.54 -1.26 22.32
CA SER A 342 -6.31 -2.50 21.61
C SER A 342 -7.15 -3.61 22.26
N PRO A 343 -8.28 -4.06 21.66
CA PRO A 343 -8.74 -5.40 21.97
C PRO A 343 -7.61 -6.37 21.63
N THR A 344 -7.23 -7.23 22.58
CA THR A 344 -6.30 -8.32 22.30
C THR A 344 -6.98 -9.27 21.31
N GLU A 345 -6.48 -9.35 20.08
CA GLU A 345 -7.16 -10.04 18.96
C GLU A 345 -7.24 -11.57 19.11
N GLU A 346 -6.61 -12.12 20.16
CA GLU A 346 -6.60 -13.54 20.48
C GLU A 346 -7.86 -13.94 21.29
N ASN A 347 -8.84 -14.49 20.56
CA ASN A 347 -9.92 -15.36 21.06
C ASN A 347 -11.00 -14.77 21.99
N SER A 348 -11.69 -13.70 21.59
CA SER A 348 -13.09 -13.50 22.04
C SER A 348 -13.99 -12.77 21.04
N SER A 349 -15.23 -13.28 20.87
CA SER A 349 -16.23 -12.81 19.91
C SER A 349 -17.29 -11.89 20.52
N ILE A 350 -16.91 -11.08 21.52
CA ILE A 350 -17.84 -10.22 22.30
C ILE A 350 -17.49 -8.73 22.12
N PRO A 351 -18.36 -7.92 21.48
CA PRO A 351 -18.12 -6.49 21.29
C PRO A 351 -18.43 -5.71 22.58
N SER A 352 -17.45 -5.58 23.47
CA SER A 352 -17.59 -4.77 24.68
C SER A 352 -16.43 -3.80 24.87
N ASN A 353 -16.78 -2.53 25.13
CA ASN A 353 -15.84 -1.45 25.40
C ASN A 353 -15.48 -1.50 26.90
N VAL A 354 -14.75 -2.56 27.29
CA VAL A 354 -14.40 -2.84 28.69
C VAL A 354 -13.52 -1.71 29.20
N LYS A 355 -14.07 -0.94 30.15
CA LYS A 355 -13.29 0.05 30.89
C LYS A 355 -12.47 -0.71 31.92
N HIS A 356 -11.16 -0.78 31.71
CA HIS A 356 -10.25 -1.28 32.71
C HIS A 356 -10.09 -0.23 33.83
N ASP A 357 -10.34 -0.64 35.06
CA ASP A 357 -10.05 0.19 36.23
C ASP A 357 -8.55 0.13 36.56
N PHE A 358 -8.05 1.21 37.15
CA PHE A 358 -6.63 1.35 37.45
C PHE A 358 -6.38 2.03 38.79
N GLU A 359 -5.38 1.50 39.49
CA GLU A 359 -4.75 2.16 40.63
C GLU A 359 -3.62 3.07 40.12
N VAL A 360 -3.53 4.29 40.64
CA VAL A 360 -2.36 5.17 40.39
C VAL A 360 -1.28 4.77 41.37
N VAL A 361 -0.23 4.13 40.86
CA VAL A 361 0.90 3.69 41.70
C VAL A 361 1.56 4.93 42.32
N PRO A 362 1.62 5.05 43.67
CA PRO A 362 2.34 6.15 44.30
C PRO A 362 3.79 6.14 43.85
N ARG A 363 4.29 7.27 43.35
CA ARG A 363 5.68 7.39 42.92
C ARG A 363 6.58 7.16 44.14
N ALA A 364 7.24 6.00 44.18
CA ALA A 364 8.13 5.62 45.28
C ALA A 364 9.12 6.76 45.57
N ALA A 365 9.30 7.08 46.85
CA ALA A 365 9.98 8.29 47.32
C ALA A 365 11.52 8.17 47.23
N VAL A 366 12.02 7.97 46.02
CA VAL A 366 13.44 7.79 45.71
C VAL A 366 13.94 8.97 44.86
N ALA A 367 14.34 10.04 45.56
CA ALA A 367 15.32 11.06 45.14
C ALA A 367 15.35 12.18 46.19
N ARG A 368 16.17 12.03 47.24
CA ARG A 368 16.56 13.16 48.09
C ARG A 368 17.49 14.03 47.26
N CYS A 369 17.22 15.34 47.16
CA CYS A 369 17.99 16.19 46.24
C CYS A 369 19.35 16.55 46.85
N GLU A 370 20.44 16.03 46.28
CA GLU A 370 21.82 16.28 46.75
C GLU A 370 22.43 17.58 46.18
N SER A 371 21.63 18.48 45.60
CA SER A 371 22.07 19.83 45.23
C SER A 371 22.03 20.75 46.45
N GLY A 372 23.17 20.87 47.15
CA GLY A 372 23.35 21.79 48.28
C GLY A 372 23.36 23.26 47.87
N MET A 373 22.20 23.82 47.54
CA MET A 373 21.97 25.26 47.37
C MET A 373 20.70 25.69 48.10
N GLU A 374 20.81 26.74 48.90
CA GLU A 374 19.76 27.22 49.79
C GLU A 374 18.61 27.87 49.00
N CYS A 375 17.47 27.19 48.92
CA CYS A 375 16.21 27.84 48.55
C CYS A 375 15.65 28.53 49.80
N ARG A 376 15.92 29.82 49.97
CA ARG A 376 15.14 30.65 50.90
C ARG A 376 13.67 30.64 50.47
N VAL A 377 12.79 30.42 51.44
CA VAL A 377 11.35 30.66 51.31
C VAL A 377 11.07 31.96 52.04
N ASP A 378 10.46 32.93 51.35
CA ASP A 378 9.98 34.15 51.98
C ASP A 378 8.67 33.83 52.72
N GLU A 379 8.72 33.90 54.05
CA GLU A 379 7.58 33.76 54.96
C GLU A 379 6.72 35.04 54.92
N ASP A 380 5.55 35.02 54.26
CA ASP A 380 4.51 36.04 54.49
C ASP A 380 3.10 35.63 53.99
N ASN A 381 2.44 34.68 54.66
CA ASN A 381 0.97 34.57 54.63
C ASN A 381 0.42 33.79 55.85
N PRO A 382 -0.32 34.41 56.77
CA PRO A 382 -0.75 33.75 58.01
C PRO A 382 -1.82 32.68 57.80
N SER A 383 -1.74 31.63 58.61
CA SER A 383 -2.64 30.47 58.57
C SER A 383 -4.04 30.78 59.12
N ARG A 384 -5.04 30.05 58.61
CA ARG A 384 -6.35 29.92 59.27
C ARG A 384 -6.95 28.54 59.02
N ASP A 385 -6.53 27.61 59.85
CA ASP A 385 -6.98 26.21 59.83
C ASP A 385 -7.83 25.87 61.06
N GLN A 386 -8.43 24.68 61.04
CA GLN A 386 -9.18 24.03 62.13
C GLN A 386 -10.55 24.61 62.55
N ALA A 387 -11.61 23.89 62.19
CA ALA A 387 -12.59 23.40 63.18
C ALA A 387 -13.36 22.17 62.65
N ALA A 388 -13.61 21.21 63.54
CA ALA A 388 -14.65 20.15 63.47
C ALA A 388 -14.74 19.26 62.21
N SER A 389 -14.12 18.08 62.29
CA SER A 389 -14.60 16.86 61.62
C SER A 389 -15.72 16.19 62.43
N THR A 390 -16.62 15.43 61.80
CA THR A 390 -17.35 14.28 62.39
C THR A 390 -18.21 13.50 61.37
N ALA A 391 -18.76 12.36 61.78
CA ALA A 391 -19.80 11.55 61.12
C ALA A 391 -19.43 10.74 59.85
N ASN A 392 -18.84 9.56 60.07
CA ASN A 392 -19.08 8.39 59.22
C ASN A 392 -20.52 7.86 59.44
N HIS A 393 -21.23 7.44 58.39
CA HIS A 393 -21.60 6.02 58.17
C HIS A 393 -22.75 5.79 57.15
N ALA A 394 -22.73 4.57 56.58
CA ALA A 394 -23.86 3.76 56.11
C ALA A 394 -24.74 4.25 54.94
N SER A 395 -24.51 3.63 53.77
CA SER A 395 -25.60 3.23 52.87
C SER A 395 -26.44 2.10 53.52
N PRO A 396 -27.64 1.78 52.99
CA PRO A 396 -27.70 0.61 52.11
C PRO A 396 -28.66 0.73 50.89
N MET A 397 -28.70 -0.35 50.12
CA MET A 397 -29.55 -0.62 48.95
C MET A 397 -31.07 -0.61 49.31
N THR A 398 -32.06 -0.54 48.39
CA THR A 398 -32.31 -1.52 47.30
C THR A 398 -33.25 -1.06 46.18
N THR A 399 -33.13 -1.78 45.07
CA THR A 399 -33.97 -1.87 43.86
C THR A 399 -35.49 -1.65 44.00
N ARG A 400 -36.09 -1.04 42.97
CA ARG A 400 -37.30 -1.60 42.34
C ARG A 400 -37.40 -1.26 40.84
N ARG A 401 -37.59 -2.28 39.99
CA ARG A 401 -38.09 -2.12 38.60
C ARG A 401 -39.60 -1.85 38.65
N LEU A 402 -40.12 -1.15 37.64
CA LEU A 402 -41.41 -1.50 37.02
C LEU A 402 -41.44 -1.11 35.53
N ARG A 403 -42.37 -1.71 34.80
CA ARG A 403 -42.67 -1.50 33.36
C ARG A 403 -44.00 -0.74 33.22
N SER A 404 -44.46 -0.59 31.97
CA SER A 404 -45.68 0.09 31.49
C SER A 404 -45.46 1.60 31.32
N SER A 405 -45.54 2.19 30.12
CA SER A 405 -46.43 2.04 28.95
C SER A 405 -47.72 2.86 29.08
N ASP A 406 -47.92 3.66 28.04
CA ASP A 406 -49.14 4.34 27.59
C ASP A 406 -49.71 5.57 28.32
N MET A 407 -50.46 6.32 27.49
CA MET A 407 -51.59 7.20 27.80
C MET A 407 -51.37 8.62 28.38
N TRP A 408 -51.19 9.53 27.41
CA TRP A 408 -52.02 10.73 27.18
C TRP A 408 -51.55 12.11 27.68
N ILE A 409 -52.02 13.11 26.93
CA ILE A 409 -51.68 14.52 27.03
C ILE A 409 -52.55 15.20 28.09
N LYS A 410 -51.93 15.85 29.07
CA LYS A 410 -52.50 17.01 29.78
C LYS A 410 -51.38 17.83 30.46
N PRO A 411 -51.34 19.16 30.28
CA PRO A 411 -50.39 20.03 30.99
C PRO A 411 -50.95 20.47 32.34
N CYS A 412 -50.24 20.21 33.43
CA CYS A 412 -50.56 20.80 34.74
C CYS A 412 -49.83 22.13 34.92
N ALA A 413 -50.60 23.17 35.24
CA ALA A 413 -50.11 24.34 35.97
C ALA A 413 -50.20 24.06 37.49
N PHE A 414 -49.69 24.97 38.31
CA PHE A 414 -49.32 24.76 39.73
C PHE A 414 -48.16 23.74 39.87
N VAL A 415 -47.25 23.88 40.84
CA VAL A 415 -47.28 24.67 42.08
C VAL A 415 -46.19 25.76 42.07
N ALA A 416 -46.46 26.88 42.74
CA ALA A 416 -45.46 27.90 43.11
C ALA A 416 -45.22 27.86 44.63
N GLU A 417 -44.24 28.62 45.12
CA GLU A 417 -43.72 28.63 46.51
C GLU A 417 -42.77 27.48 46.87
N LEU A 418 -41.47 27.79 46.88
CA LEU A 418 -40.65 27.58 48.08
C LEU A 418 -39.54 28.66 48.14
N CYS A 419 -39.14 29.04 49.35
CA CYS A 419 -38.35 30.24 49.59
C CYS A 419 -36.84 30.04 49.36
N CYS A 420 -36.22 30.93 48.57
CA CYS A 420 -34.78 31.20 48.61
C CYS A 420 -34.56 32.72 48.76
N ALA A 421 -34.75 33.23 49.97
CA ALA A 421 -34.35 34.60 50.32
C ALA A 421 -32.82 34.66 50.48
N VAL A 422 -32.10 34.78 49.36
CA VAL A 422 -30.67 35.09 49.38
C VAL A 422 -30.52 36.60 49.59
N THR A 423 -29.92 36.99 50.72
CA THR A 423 -29.61 38.38 51.04
C THR A 423 -28.64 38.95 50.01
N VAL A 424 -29.08 40.00 49.29
CA VAL A 424 -28.26 40.66 48.27
C VAL A 424 -27.31 41.64 48.94
N ASP A 425 -26.23 41.13 49.52
CA ASP A 425 -25.18 41.98 50.10
C ASP A 425 -24.64 42.97 49.07
N THR A 426 -24.59 44.25 49.46
CA THR A 426 -24.32 45.37 48.55
C THR A 426 -22.83 45.52 48.23
N PHE A 427 -22.23 44.49 47.66
CA PHE A 427 -20.86 44.54 47.16
C PHE A 427 -20.76 45.48 45.95
N SER A 428 -20.46 46.74 46.23
CA SER A 428 -20.21 47.79 45.23
C SER A 428 -18.86 47.56 44.52
N LEU A 429 -18.82 46.50 43.72
CA LEU A 429 -17.76 46.24 42.75
C LEU A 429 -17.72 47.39 41.74
N LYS A 430 -16.89 48.40 42.05
CA LYS A 430 -16.39 49.39 41.08
C LYS A 430 -15.63 48.65 39.98
N ARG A 431 -16.36 48.09 39.01
CA ARG A 431 -15.80 47.66 37.73
C ARG A 431 -15.16 48.89 37.10
N ARG A 432 -13.83 48.98 37.23
CA ARG A 432 -13.02 49.84 36.37
C ARG A 432 -13.21 49.30 34.95
N SER A 433 -14.15 49.86 34.21
CA SER A 433 -14.26 49.64 32.79
C SER A 433 -13.01 50.24 32.16
N MET A 434 -11.97 49.43 31.98
CA MET A 434 -10.85 49.80 31.12
C MET A 434 -11.44 50.01 29.73
N GLN A 435 -11.60 51.27 29.36
CA GLN A 435 -11.93 51.67 28.01
C GLN A 435 -10.71 51.36 27.15
N HIS A 436 -10.66 50.13 26.63
CA HIS A 436 -9.69 49.76 25.62
C HIS A 436 -10.00 50.58 24.36
N THR A 437 -9.35 51.73 24.24
CA THR A 437 -9.28 52.50 23.01
C THR A 437 -8.47 51.66 22.02
N TRP A 438 -9.17 50.84 21.25
CA TRP A 438 -8.61 50.09 20.14
C TRP A 438 -8.20 51.08 19.05
N THR A 439 -7.00 51.65 19.17
CA THR A 439 -6.33 52.28 18.05
C THR A 439 -6.15 51.22 16.97
N VAL A 440 -6.75 51.47 15.80
CA VAL A 440 -6.47 50.67 14.60
C VAL A 440 -5.03 50.99 14.22
N LEU A 441 -4.12 50.14 14.68
CA LEU A 441 -2.76 50.08 14.15
C LEU A 441 -2.88 49.50 12.75
N ASP A 442 -2.84 50.36 11.74
CA ASP A 442 -2.64 49.95 10.35
C ASP A 442 -1.24 49.34 10.23
N VAL A 443 -1.16 48.02 10.46
CA VAL A 443 0.10 47.28 10.36
C VAL A 443 0.43 47.10 8.89
N LEU A 444 1.02 48.15 8.31
CA LEU A 444 1.59 48.13 6.97
C LEU A 444 2.50 46.90 6.84
N ARG A 445 2.22 46.08 5.82
CA ARG A 445 3.09 44.97 5.43
C ARG A 445 4.37 45.55 4.83
N ASP A 446 5.50 44.93 5.16
CA ASP A 446 6.78 45.25 4.52
C ASP A 446 6.63 45.02 3.00
N LEU A 447 7.18 45.92 2.18
CA LEU A 447 7.20 45.74 0.74
C LEU A 447 8.19 44.61 0.41
N LEU A 448 7.69 43.53 -0.18
CA LEU A 448 8.53 42.43 -0.66
C LEU A 448 9.39 42.94 -1.83
N GLU A 449 10.70 42.72 -1.77
CA GLU A 449 11.62 43.15 -2.84
C GLU A 449 11.41 42.36 -4.13
N ARG A 450 10.91 41.12 -4.05
CA ARG A 450 10.69 40.23 -5.20
C ARG A 450 9.36 39.50 -5.09
N GLU A 451 8.72 39.25 -6.22
CA GLU A 451 7.45 38.49 -6.32
C GLU A 451 7.55 37.03 -5.83
N THR A 452 8.78 36.50 -5.67
CA THR A 452 9.04 35.17 -5.14
C THR A 452 9.00 35.07 -3.61
N ASP A 453 9.03 36.21 -2.93
CA ASP A 453 9.26 36.26 -1.49
C ASP A 453 7.94 36.03 -0.73
N ARG A 454 8.02 35.54 0.50
CA ARG A 454 6.83 35.20 1.29
C ARG A 454 6.83 35.88 2.64
N PHE A 455 5.67 36.40 3.05
CA PHE A 455 5.45 36.88 4.40
C PHE A 455 5.63 35.77 5.43
N CYS A 456 6.11 36.14 6.62
CA CYS A 456 6.31 35.25 7.75
C CYS A 456 4.97 34.73 8.30
N VAL A 457 4.80 33.41 8.33
CA VAL A 457 3.54 32.70 8.67
C VAL A 457 2.98 33.04 10.07
N GLU A 458 3.81 33.52 11.00
CA GLU A 458 3.43 33.86 12.38
C GLU A 458 3.02 35.33 12.57
N CYS A 459 3.24 36.20 11.57
CA CYS A 459 2.92 37.62 11.69
C CYS A 459 2.33 38.29 10.45
N ASP A 460 2.38 37.66 9.27
CA ASP A 460 1.78 38.14 8.02
C ASP A 460 2.16 39.58 7.61
N VAL A 461 3.27 40.10 8.15
CA VAL A 461 3.68 41.51 8.05
C VAL A 461 5.10 41.65 7.49
N ARG A 462 6.05 40.86 7.99
CA ARG A 462 7.45 40.91 7.55
C ARG A 462 7.75 39.84 6.52
N ALA A 463 8.71 40.12 5.63
CA ALA A 463 9.29 39.11 4.74
C ALA A 463 9.94 37.96 5.56
N SER A 464 9.94 36.75 5.00
CA SER A 464 10.62 35.59 5.60
C SER A 464 12.11 35.65 5.27
N SER A 465 12.96 35.74 6.29
CA SER A 465 14.42 35.65 6.16
C SER A 465 14.93 34.22 6.32
N ARG A 466 14.19 33.37 7.05
CA ARG A 466 14.59 31.98 7.39
C ARG A 466 13.50 30.98 7.01
N LEU A 467 13.88 29.93 6.30
CA LEU A 467 13.07 28.72 6.09
C LEU A 467 13.42 27.69 7.17
N CYS A 468 12.42 27.13 7.85
CA CYS A 468 12.65 26.06 8.83
C CYS A 468 12.70 24.68 8.16
N ASN A 469 13.83 23.98 8.27
CA ASN A 469 14.09 22.73 7.55
C ASN A 469 13.15 21.57 7.93
N LEU A 470 12.57 21.59 9.13
CA LEU A 470 11.67 20.55 9.64
C LEU A 470 10.19 20.98 9.70
N CYS A 471 9.88 22.26 9.47
CA CYS A 471 8.48 22.72 9.35
C CYS A 471 8.08 22.93 7.87
N GLY A 472 9.02 23.37 7.02
CA GLY A 472 8.74 23.82 5.64
C GLY A 472 8.21 25.26 5.55
N ASP A 473 8.01 25.92 6.69
CA ASP A 473 7.45 27.26 6.81
C ASP A 473 8.52 28.37 6.80
N GLY A 474 8.15 29.53 6.23
CA GLY A 474 8.96 30.75 6.22
C GLY A 474 8.69 31.65 7.43
N PHE A 475 9.76 32.13 8.05
CA PHE A 475 9.72 33.02 9.22
C PHE A 475 10.67 34.20 9.06
N CYS A 476 10.32 35.36 9.63
CA CYS A 476 11.28 36.41 9.92
C CYS A 476 12.02 36.09 11.24
N ASP A 477 13.24 36.61 11.41
CA ASP A 477 14.14 36.27 12.53
C ASP A 477 13.46 36.26 13.89
N GLY A 478 12.82 37.37 14.26
CA GLY A 478 12.14 37.51 15.55
C GLY A 478 10.94 36.57 15.74
N CYS A 479 10.33 36.05 14.67
CA CYS A 479 9.29 35.02 14.76
C CYS A 479 9.89 33.62 14.80
N PHE A 480 10.95 33.34 14.03
CA PHE A 480 11.70 32.09 14.11
C PHE A 480 12.22 31.87 15.53
N ASP A 481 12.94 32.85 16.09
CA ASP A 481 13.59 32.73 17.40
C ASP A 481 12.54 32.58 18.52
N ARG A 482 11.41 33.30 18.46
CA ARG A 482 10.31 33.13 19.45
C ARG A 482 9.62 31.77 19.39
N THR A 483 9.41 31.22 18.19
CA THR A 483 8.70 29.93 18.00
C THR A 483 9.61 28.71 18.16
N HIS A 484 10.90 28.85 17.87
CA HIS A 484 11.88 27.76 17.94
C HIS A 484 12.73 27.78 19.21
N ALA A 485 12.76 28.85 20.02
CA ALA A 485 13.46 28.83 21.31
C ALA A 485 12.93 27.79 22.34
N LYS A 486 11.73 27.22 22.13
CA LYS A 486 11.04 26.36 23.12
C LYS A 486 10.65 24.99 22.53
N GLY A 487 10.71 23.96 23.39
CA GLY A 487 10.27 22.61 23.06
C GLY A 487 11.11 21.91 21.97
N ALA A 488 10.50 20.95 21.27
CA ALA A 488 11.17 20.16 20.22
C ALA A 488 11.70 21.02 19.06
N LYS A 489 11.00 22.13 18.74
CA LYS A 489 11.38 23.08 17.69
C LYS A 489 12.79 23.67 17.87
N ARG A 490 13.35 23.67 19.09
CA ARG A 490 14.72 24.15 19.37
C ARG A 490 15.84 23.32 18.72
N ARG A 491 15.52 22.13 18.18
CA ARG A 491 16.47 21.31 17.41
C ARG A 491 16.38 21.51 15.90
N HIS A 492 15.50 22.40 15.41
CA HIS A 492 15.34 22.64 13.98
C HIS A 492 16.44 23.59 13.48
N THR A 493 17.17 23.18 12.45
CA THR A 493 18.01 24.09 11.67
C THR A 493 17.17 24.91 10.69
N TRP A 494 17.72 26.02 10.23
CA TRP A 494 17.12 26.89 9.22
C TRP A 494 18.06 27.06 8.03
N LEU A 495 17.49 27.40 6.89
CA LEU A 495 18.19 27.88 5.68
C LEU A 495 17.79 29.33 5.41
N PRO A 496 18.67 30.17 4.83
CA PRO A 496 18.28 31.49 4.36
C PRO A 496 17.23 31.36 3.25
N TRP A 497 16.25 32.26 3.22
CA TRP A 497 15.17 32.23 2.21
C TRP A 497 15.64 32.64 0.80
N ASP A 498 16.83 33.25 0.67
CA ASP A 498 17.19 34.07 -0.48
C ASP A 498 17.71 33.30 -1.72
N GLU A 499 18.06 32.01 -1.58
CA GLU A 499 18.66 31.23 -2.68
C GLU A 499 17.64 30.34 -3.40
N LYS A 500 17.49 30.57 -4.72
CA LYS A 500 16.60 29.80 -5.62
C LYS A 500 17.14 28.38 -5.92
N ALA A 501 18.17 27.93 -5.22
CA ALA A 501 18.61 26.55 -5.25
C ALA A 501 17.56 25.67 -4.57
N THR A 502 16.96 24.72 -5.29
CA THR A 502 16.10 23.71 -4.67
C THR A 502 16.97 22.71 -3.92
N VAL A 503 17.32 23.04 -2.68
CA VAL A 503 18.16 22.19 -1.82
C VAL A 503 17.34 21.01 -1.32
N TYR A 504 17.80 19.79 -1.60
CA TYR A 504 17.19 18.56 -1.13
C TYR A 504 17.87 18.12 0.16
N PHE A 505 17.12 18.12 1.27
CA PHE A 505 17.63 17.74 2.58
C PHE A 505 17.32 16.26 2.87
N ASN A 506 18.34 15.46 3.12
CA ASN A 506 18.17 14.07 3.56
C ASN A 506 17.83 14.05 5.06
N VAL A 507 16.64 13.57 5.41
CA VAL A 507 16.16 13.52 6.80
C VAL A 507 17.01 12.59 7.68
N GLU A 508 17.61 11.54 7.10
CA GLU A 508 18.39 10.54 7.84
C GLU A 508 19.83 11.00 8.08
N THR A 509 20.56 11.39 7.03
CA THR A 509 21.96 11.85 7.16
C THR A 509 22.11 13.31 7.57
N LYS A 510 21.04 14.12 7.43
CA LYS A 510 21.01 15.58 7.65
C LYS A 510 21.87 16.38 6.67
N GLU A 511 22.24 15.77 5.55
CA GLU A 511 23.01 16.41 4.50
C GLU A 511 22.08 17.11 3.49
N SER A 512 22.55 18.22 2.93
CA SER A 512 21.85 19.04 1.95
C SER A 512 22.51 18.90 0.58
N THR A 513 21.83 18.28 -0.40
CA THR A 513 22.32 18.17 -1.78
C THR A 513 21.62 19.20 -2.68
N SER A 514 22.39 19.84 -3.56
CA SER A 514 21.84 20.67 -4.65
C SER A 514 21.22 19.81 -5.76
N GLU A 515 21.74 18.59 -5.96
CA GLU A 515 21.19 17.62 -6.89
C GLU A 515 19.95 16.91 -6.30
N ARG A 516 18.95 16.66 -7.18
CA ARG A 516 17.68 16.01 -6.84
C ARG A 516 17.89 14.50 -6.67
N PRO A 517 17.73 13.92 -5.45
CA PRO A 517 17.95 12.50 -5.23
C PRO A 517 17.04 11.62 -6.10
N ASN A 518 17.56 10.50 -6.61
CA ASN A 518 16.82 9.56 -7.48
C ASN A 518 15.49 9.08 -6.87
N VAL A 519 15.37 9.08 -5.54
CA VAL A 519 14.13 8.78 -4.80
C VAL A 519 13.01 9.78 -5.10
N LEU A 520 13.34 11.06 -5.34
CA LEU A 520 12.41 12.17 -5.60
C LEU A 520 12.23 12.48 -7.11
N LEU A 521 12.94 11.78 -7.99
CA LEU A 521 12.60 11.73 -9.41
C LEU A 521 11.28 10.96 -9.61
N SER A 522 10.48 11.41 -10.58
CA SER A 522 9.27 10.67 -10.99
C SER A 522 9.63 9.30 -11.55
N GLY A 523 8.67 8.37 -11.55
CA GLY A 523 8.90 7.01 -12.06
C GLY A 523 9.34 6.97 -13.52
N GLU A 524 8.94 7.95 -14.34
CA GLU A 524 9.39 8.05 -15.72
C GLU A 524 10.81 8.65 -15.84
N GLU A 525 11.12 9.71 -15.09
CA GLU A 525 12.49 10.27 -15.01
C GLU A 525 13.48 9.19 -14.55
N ARG A 526 13.14 8.40 -13.51
CA ARG A 526 14.00 7.33 -13.00
C ARG A 526 14.20 6.22 -14.05
N HIS A 527 13.14 5.75 -14.70
CA HIS A 527 13.24 4.73 -15.75
C HIS A 527 14.07 5.22 -16.96
N ARG A 528 14.02 6.52 -17.30
CA ARG A 528 14.89 7.11 -18.33
C ARG A 528 16.37 7.08 -17.91
N LEU A 529 16.69 7.35 -16.65
CA LEU A 529 18.07 7.23 -16.13
C LEU A 529 18.55 5.77 -16.07
N GLU A 530 17.72 4.84 -15.58
CA GLU A 530 18.03 3.40 -15.55
C GLU A 530 18.31 2.85 -16.97
N LEU A 531 17.57 3.32 -17.99
CA LEU A 531 17.85 3.00 -19.38
C LEU A 531 19.17 3.61 -19.89
N ALA A 532 19.45 4.87 -19.56
CA ALA A 532 20.69 5.54 -19.97
C ALA A 532 21.94 4.92 -19.31
N GLU A 533 21.86 4.55 -18.02
CA GLU A 533 22.91 3.81 -17.31
C GLU A 533 23.13 2.42 -17.94
N ARG A 534 22.04 1.70 -18.23
CA ARG A 534 22.11 0.40 -18.91
C ARG A 534 22.73 0.51 -20.30
N GLU A 535 22.43 1.56 -21.05
CA GLU A 535 23.06 1.82 -22.36
C GLU A 535 24.55 2.14 -22.21
N GLN A 536 24.94 2.97 -21.23
CA GLN A 536 26.36 3.23 -20.94
C GLN A 536 27.11 1.94 -20.55
N LEU A 537 26.51 1.06 -19.76
CA LEU A 537 27.08 -0.25 -19.41
C LEU A 537 27.21 -1.17 -20.64
N GLN A 538 26.26 -1.13 -21.57
CA GLN A 538 26.38 -1.86 -22.85
C GLN A 538 27.51 -1.29 -23.72
N ARG A 539 27.61 0.04 -23.84
CA ARG A 539 28.70 0.71 -24.57
C ARG A 539 30.08 0.39 -23.97
N ARG A 540 30.22 0.37 -22.63
CA ARG A 540 31.47 -0.04 -21.95
C ARG A 540 31.84 -1.49 -22.29
N ARG A 541 30.91 -2.44 -22.16
CA ARG A 541 31.13 -3.85 -22.51
C ARG A 541 31.49 -4.06 -23.99
N GLN A 542 30.92 -3.26 -24.88
CA GLN A 542 31.29 -3.30 -26.29
C GLN A 542 32.74 -2.83 -26.50
N VAL A 543 33.16 -1.73 -25.88
CA VAL A 543 34.56 -1.25 -25.95
C VAL A 543 35.53 -2.26 -25.31
N GLU A 544 35.14 -2.91 -24.22
CA GLU A 544 35.90 -4.00 -23.59
C GLU A 544 36.13 -5.17 -24.58
N LEU A 545 35.06 -5.70 -25.18
CA LEU A 545 35.10 -6.76 -26.19
C LEU A 545 35.88 -6.36 -27.46
N GLU A 546 35.72 -5.12 -27.93
CA GLU A 546 36.50 -4.60 -29.05
C GLU A 546 38.00 -4.54 -28.71
N SER A 547 38.37 -4.18 -27.47
CA SER A 547 39.76 -4.23 -27.00
C SER A 547 40.32 -5.65 -26.91
N GLU A 548 39.51 -6.64 -26.54
CA GLU A 548 39.89 -8.05 -26.52
C GLU A 548 40.11 -8.58 -27.94
N VAL A 549 39.21 -8.25 -28.88
CA VAL A 549 39.36 -8.60 -30.30
C VAL A 549 40.60 -7.95 -30.90
N VAL A 550 40.98 -6.73 -30.50
CA VAL A 550 42.25 -6.10 -30.91
C VAL A 550 43.45 -6.85 -30.35
N LYS A 551 43.47 -7.18 -29.04
CA LYS A 551 44.55 -7.97 -28.41
C LYS A 551 44.73 -9.34 -29.06
N LEU A 552 43.63 -10.05 -29.35
CA LEU A 552 43.66 -11.35 -30.02
C LEU A 552 44.19 -11.24 -31.47
N LYS A 553 43.83 -10.18 -32.21
CA LYS A 553 44.38 -9.89 -33.55
C LYS A 553 45.86 -9.46 -33.53
N GLU A 554 46.34 -8.94 -32.41
CA GLU A 554 47.75 -8.62 -32.21
C GLU A 554 48.56 -9.87 -31.85
N GLN A 555 48.06 -10.72 -30.95
CA GLN A 555 48.63 -12.04 -30.66
C GLN A 555 48.71 -12.93 -31.92
N LEU A 556 47.64 -13.00 -32.72
CA LEU A 556 47.65 -13.75 -33.99
C LEU A 556 48.67 -13.20 -35.00
N ARG A 557 48.89 -11.88 -35.06
CA ARG A 557 49.95 -11.29 -35.89
C ARG A 557 51.35 -11.57 -35.33
N GLY A 558 51.51 -11.65 -34.01
CA GLY A 558 52.76 -12.10 -33.37
C GLY A 558 53.11 -13.53 -33.75
N LEU A 559 52.14 -14.45 -33.66
CA LEU A 559 52.31 -15.85 -34.06
C LEU A 559 52.61 -15.98 -35.57
N GLN A 560 51.83 -15.31 -36.44
CA GLN A 560 52.10 -15.31 -37.89
C GLN A 560 53.44 -14.67 -38.28
N ALA A 561 54.02 -13.82 -37.43
CA ALA A 561 55.37 -13.29 -37.63
C ALA A 561 56.47 -14.28 -37.21
N GLN A 562 56.19 -15.17 -36.25
CA GLN A 562 57.10 -16.26 -35.84
C GLN A 562 57.04 -17.44 -36.82
N ASP A 563 55.84 -17.83 -37.26
CA ASP A 563 55.59 -18.91 -38.23
C ASP A 563 55.96 -18.55 -39.68
N ARG A 564 56.67 -17.42 -39.90
CA ARG A 564 57.19 -17.02 -41.21
C ARG A 564 58.68 -17.38 -41.32
N PRO A 565 59.05 -18.60 -41.75
CA PRO A 565 60.46 -18.98 -41.90
C PRO A 565 61.17 -18.03 -42.86
N ALA A 566 62.39 -17.63 -42.48
CA ALA A 566 63.24 -16.71 -43.24
C ALA A 566 63.53 -17.29 -44.63
N SER A 567 62.74 -16.85 -45.62
CA SER A 567 62.81 -17.34 -46.98
C SER A 567 64.06 -16.74 -47.66
N PRO A 568 65.02 -17.55 -48.14
CA PRO A 568 66.22 -17.02 -48.76
C PRO A 568 65.89 -16.24 -50.02
N ALA A 569 66.62 -15.14 -50.26
CA ALA A 569 66.36 -14.24 -51.38
C ALA A 569 66.44 -14.99 -52.73
N ARG A 570 65.37 -14.91 -53.52
CA ARG A 570 65.35 -15.36 -54.91
C ARG A 570 65.30 -14.16 -55.86
N THR A 571 66.04 -14.28 -56.95
CA THR A 571 66.29 -13.21 -57.93
C THR A 571 65.08 -12.95 -58.83
N PRO A 572 64.95 -11.74 -59.41
CA PRO A 572 63.91 -11.42 -60.37
C PRO A 572 64.26 -11.99 -61.77
N THR A 573 63.33 -12.75 -62.35
CA THR A 573 63.28 -13.02 -63.80
C THR A 573 61.87 -12.73 -64.29
N ALA A 574 61.77 -12.20 -65.51
CA ALA A 574 60.53 -11.61 -66.05
C ALA A 574 59.72 -12.58 -66.91
N ASN A 575 58.48 -12.16 -67.23
CA ASN A 575 57.50 -12.79 -68.12
C ASN A 575 56.90 -14.10 -67.53
N SER A 576 55.65 -14.45 -67.81
CA SER A 576 54.73 -14.02 -68.89
C SER A 576 53.29 -13.79 -68.42
N ASP A 577 52.42 -13.37 -69.34
CA ASP A 577 50.97 -13.32 -69.15
C ASP A 577 50.37 -14.67 -68.73
N ASP A 578 49.38 -14.65 -67.82
CA ASP A 578 48.19 -15.49 -68.01
C ASP A 578 46.90 -14.90 -67.42
N SER A 579 45.85 -15.04 -68.23
CA SER A 579 44.41 -14.94 -68.07
C SER A 579 43.74 -14.63 -66.71
N ARG A 580 42.73 -13.75 -66.81
CA ARG A 580 41.44 -13.74 -66.07
C ARG A 580 41.06 -15.10 -65.45
N PRO A 581 40.54 -15.15 -64.20
CA PRO A 581 39.14 -14.74 -64.00
C PRO A 581 38.77 -14.21 -62.59
N ASN A 582 38.57 -12.88 -62.43
CA ASN A 582 38.04 -12.31 -61.18
C ASN A 582 36.69 -11.58 -61.31
N ALA A 583 36.23 -11.27 -62.53
CA ALA A 583 34.98 -10.53 -62.76
C ALA A 583 33.72 -11.23 -62.19
N LYS A 584 33.71 -12.57 -62.10
CA LYS A 584 32.58 -13.32 -61.52
C LYS A 584 32.51 -13.23 -59.99
N ARG A 585 33.66 -13.07 -59.31
CA ARG A 585 33.71 -12.82 -57.86
C ARG A 585 33.35 -11.37 -57.52
N GLN A 586 33.80 -10.40 -58.32
CA GLN A 586 33.42 -8.99 -58.14
C GLN A 586 31.90 -8.81 -58.26
N ARG A 587 31.26 -9.34 -59.31
CA ARG A 587 29.79 -9.26 -59.46
C ARG A 587 29.00 -9.89 -58.30
N ILE A 588 29.47 -11.00 -57.72
CA ILE A 588 28.82 -11.62 -56.55
C ILE A 588 28.99 -10.75 -55.29
N ALA A 589 30.15 -10.10 -55.13
CA ALA A 589 30.38 -9.16 -54.03
C ALA A 589 29.56 -7.86 -54.19
N GLU A 590 29.35 -7.40 -55.42
CA GLU A 590 28.50 -6.24 -55.74
C GLU A 590 27.00 -6.54 -55.53
N ASP A 591 26.48 -7.67 -56.02
CA ASP A 591 25.07 -8.10 -55.79
C ASP A 591 24.76 -8.27 -54.28
N LEU A 592 25.70 -8.84 -53.51
CA LEU A 592 25.59 -8.89 -52.05
C LEU A 592 25.64 -7.49 -51.39
N ALA A 593 26.49 -6.59 -51.89
CA ALA A 593 26.57 -5.22 -51.39
C ALA A 593 25.30 -4.40 -51.69
N GLU A 594 24.65 -4.61 -52.84
CA GLU A 594 23.38 -3.97 -53.18
C GLU A 594 22.21 -4.53 -52.36
N ARG A 595 22.14 -5.86 -52.16
CA ARG A 595 21.14 -6.46 -51.24
C ARG A 595 21.25 -5.89 -49.82
N VAL A 596 22.47 -5.80 -49.27
CA VAL A 596 22.73 -5.24 -47.94
C VAL A 596 22.46 -3.72 -47.86
N ARG A 597 22.42 -3.00 -48.99
CA ARG A 597 21.93 -1.61 -49.06
C ARG A 597 20.40 -1.55 -49.14
N ALA A 598 19.76 -2.44 -49.91
CA ALA A 598 18.31 -2.51 -50.05
C ALA A 598 17.59 -2.89 -48.74
N GLU A 599 18.14 -3.84 -47.97
CA GLU A 599 17.61 -4.17 -46.63
C GLU A 599 17.80 -3.03 -45.61
N LYS A 600 18.70 -2.08 -45.89
CA LYS A 600 18.96 -0.89 -45.06
C LYS A 600 18.17 0.35 -45.50
N HIS A 601 16.92 0.17 -45.94
CA HIS A 601 16.00 1.29 -46.03
C HIS A 601 15.80 1.91 -44.62
N PRO A 602 16.09 3.20 -44.42
CA PRO A 602 15.96 3.83 -43.10
C PRO A 602 14.48 3.97 -42.73
N VAL A 603 14.16 3.67 -41.47
CA VAL A 603 12.81 3.80 -40.86
C VAL A 603 12.27 5.24 -40.92
N GLY A 604 13.12 6.23 -41.23
CA GLY A 604 12.75 7.61 -41.52
C GLY A 604 12.31 7.91 -42.96
N SER A 605 12.14 6.91 -43.83
CA SER A 605 11.66 7.12 -45.21
C SER A 605 10.27 7.80 -45.23
N PRO A 606 10.03 8.85 -46.05
CA PRO A 606 8.73 9.51 -46.15
C PRO A 606 7.58 8.56 -46.50
N VAL A 607 7.85 7.53 -47.32
CA VAL A 607 6.88 6.50 -47.70
C VAL A 607 6.45 5.65 -46.50
N PHE A 608 7.39 5.32 -45.60
CA PHE A 608 7.09 4.59 -44.37
C PHE A 608 6.30 5.44 -43.38
N GLN A 609 6.61 6.74 -43.29
CA GLN A 609 5.85 7.70 -42.48
C GLN A 609 4.42 7.86 -43.00
N GLN A 610 4.21 8.00 -44.32
CA GLN A 610 2.88 8.05 -44.91
C GLN A 610 2.09 6.75 -44.72
N ALA A 611 2.74 5.58 -44.80
CA ALA A 611 2.10 4.29 -44.51
C ALA A 611 1.59 4.21 -43.05
N MET A 612 2.40 4.61 -42.06
CA MET A 612 1.95 4.68 -40.66
C MET A 612 0.82 5.70 -40.44
N ILE A 613 0.88 6.86 -41.09
CA ILE A 613 -0.19 7.87 -41.00
C ILE A 613 -1.50 7.34 -41.57
N HIS A 614 -1.45 6.56 -42.66
CA HIS A 614 -2.63 5.94 -43.26
C HIS A 614 -3.23 4.85 -42.36
N GLU A 615 -2.41 3.95 -41.79
CA GLU A 615 -2.84 2.96 -40.77
C GLU A 615 -3.55 3.64 -39.58
N LEU A 616 -2.94 4.68 -39.01
CA LEU A 616 -3.51 5.41 -37.88
C LEU A 616 -4.82 6.14 -38.24
N ALA A 617 -4.95 6.64 -39.47
CA ALA A 617 -6.19 7.25 -39.96
C ALA A 617 -7.32 6.21 -40.11
N VAL A 618 -7.03 5.03 -40.65
CA VAL A 618 -8.01 3.93 -40.76
C VAL A 618 -8.48 3.50 -39.36
N LEU A 619 -7.56 3.30 -38.41
CA LEU A 619 -7.90 2.96 -37.03
C LEU A 619 -8.78 4.04 -36.35
N ALA A 620 -8.50 5.32 -36.59
CA ALA A 620 -9.31 6.43 -36.06
C ALA A 620 -10.76 6.42 -36.58
N VAL A 621 -10.97 6.09 -37.86
CA VAL A 621 -12.31 6.04 -38.48
C VAL A 621 -13.16 4.87 -37.96
N THR A 622 -12.55 3.76 -37.53
CA THR A 622 -13.26 2.56 -37.06
C THR A 622 -13.76 2.62 -35.59
N SER A 623 -13.52 3.72 -34.87
CA SER A 623 -13.87 3.85 -33.44
C SER A 623 -15.36 4.21 -33.22
N PRO A 624 -16.20 3.35 -32.62
CA PRO A 624 -17.65 3.61 -32.50
C PRO A 624 -17.97 4.76 -31.55
N GLN A 625 -18.85 5.69 -31.94
CA GLN A 625 -19.22 6.83 -31.11
C GLN A 625 -20.00 6.40 -29.84
N LEU A 626 -19.38 6.57 -28.67
CA LEU A 626 -20.02 6.39 -27.37
C LEU A 626 -20.60 7.71 -26.84
N ASN A 627 -21.86 7.95 -27.18
CA ASN A 627 -22.90 8.71 -26.46
C ASN A 627 -22.50 9.91 -25.58
N LYS A 628 -23.02 11.09 -25.96
CA LYS A 628 -23.08 12.30 -25.12
C LYS A 628 -23.93 12.05 -23.84
N PRO A 629 -23.58 12.63 -22.69
CA PRO A 629 -24.47 12.70 -21.53
C PRO A 629 -25.59 13.74 -21.74
N LYS A 630 -26.64 13.62 -20.92
CA LYS A 630 -27.60 14.69 -20.59
C LYS A 630 -27.30 15.21 -19.18
#